data_AF-A0A1R4KNR1-F1
#
_entry.id   AF-A0A1R4KNR1-F1
#
_cell.length_a   1.000
_cell.length_b   1.000
_cell.length_c   1.000
_cell.angle_alpha   90.00
_cell.angle_beta   90.00
_cell.angle_gamma   90.00
#
_symmetry.space_group_name_H-M   'P 1'
#
loop_
_entity.id
_entity.type
_entity.pdbx_description
1 polymer ?
#
loop_
_entity_poly.entity_id
_entity_poly.type
_entity_poly.pdbx_seq_one_letter_code
_entity_poly.pdbx_strand_id
1 'polypeptide(L)'
;MCACGVTHAPADVDLRGIPVDQDRYDYSGQVEWHGTVSRLWASSVDAMRRRASSMEYFVVREVQARMALHLHAVVRVPEGSPVNASLMGAAARSATAAHPVTGEVMAWGQKGVQDREILPRHSREEGVPPDMSTAAARVIGYVSKALNYSLKDITPGQDAADSNPSPDRFEFVRRLRHAARFQVRCKDCPPSGAADCSKRAHRSLGYGGHTVTMSRPTKQRPGWSFAHLTRKRIREERMAWAASNSTRDDAGGIGHDEVWWANYAADLRARRARESWESRQHARAP
;
A
#
# COMPACT_ATOMS: atom_id res chain seq x y z
N MET A 1 -7.11 -31.65 -2.64
CA MET A 1 -6.21 -31.80 -3.80
C MET A 1 -6.20 -30.47 -4.56
N CYS A 2 -5.03 -29.96 -4.94
CA CYS A 2 -4.88 -28.70 -5.66
C CYS A 2 -5.21 -28.87 -7.15
N ALA A 3 -5.46 -27.77 -7.87
CA ALA A 3 -5.69 -27.78 -9.31
C ALA A 3 -4.47 -28.27 -10.14
N CYS A 4 -3.27 -28.28 -9.55
CA CYS A 4 -2.08 -28.91 -10.14
C CYS A 4 -2.03 -30.45 -9.97
N GLY A 5 -3.04 -31.06 -9.33
CA GLY A 5 -3.07 -32.50 -9.05
C GLY A 5 -2.28 -32.96 -7.82
N VAL A 6 -1.59 -32.06 -7.14
CA VAL A 6 -0.78 -32.36 -5.93
C VAL A 6 -1.54 -31.98 -4.64
N THR A 7 -1.25 -32.66 -3.54
CA THR A 7 -1.71 -32.27 -2.20
C THR A 7 -0.61 -31.46 -1.52
N HIS A 8 -0.86 -30.17 -1.31
CA HIS A 8 0.09 -29.27 -0.66
C HIS A 8 -0.06 -29.26 0.86
N ALA A 9 1.05 -29.09 1.56
CA ALA A 9 1.12 -28.91 3.01
C ALA A 9 1.45 -27.44 3.35
N PRO A 10 1.13 -26.97 4.58
CA PRO A 10 1.56 -25.63 5.04
C PRO A 10 3.08 -25.39 4.99
N ALA A 11 3.87 -26.47 4.92
CA ALA A 11 5.32 -26.42 4.78
C ALA A 11 5.79 -26.06 3.35
N ASP A 12 4.91 -26.08 2.35
CA ASP A 12 5.22 -25.73 0.95
C ASP A 12 5.31 -24.19 0.77
N VAL A 13 6.10 -23.55 1.63
CA VAL A 13 6.21 -22.08 1.69
C VAL A 13 6.75 -21.48 0.40
N ASP A 14 7.58 -22.23 -0.33
CA ASP A 14 8.19 -21.82 -1.60
C ASP A 14 7.19 -21.74 -2.77
N LEU A 15 6.03 -22.38 -2.62
CA LEU A 15 4.94 -22.33 -3.61
C LEU A 15 3.96 -21.17 -3.33
N ARG A 16 4.13 -20.46 -2.21
CA ARG A 16 3.19 -19.42 -1.79
C ARG A 16 3.21 -18.23 -2.74
N GLY A 17 2.04 -17.92 -3.31
CA GLY A 17 1.88 -16.75 -4.17
C GLY A 17 2.47 -16.92 -5.57
N ILE A 18 2.71 -18.16 -6.00
CA ILE A 18 3.01 -18.49 -7.39
C ILE A 18 1.70 -18.96 -8.06
N PRO A 19 1.48 -18.64 -9.35
CA PRO A 19 0.39 -19.22 -10.12
C PRO A 19 0.45 -20.74 -10.15
N VAL A 20 -0.71 -21.40 -10.18
CA VAL A 20 -0.80 -22.86 -10.37
C VAL A 20 -0.19 -23.29 -11.71
N ASP A 21 -0.40 -22.46 -12.74
CA ASP A 21 0.18 -22.60 -14.07
C ASP A 21 0.74 -21.23 -14.48
N GLN A 22 2.07 -21.14 -14.59
CA GLN A 22 2.75 -19.89 -14.94
C GLN A 22 2.65 -19.56 -16.43
N ASP A 23 2.44 -20.55 -17.30
CA ASP A 23 2.34 -20.32 -18.75
C ASP A 23 0.95 -19.80 -19.12
N ARG A 24 -0.08 -20.17 -18.35
CA ARG A 24 -1.46 -19.68 -18.54
C ARG A 24 -1.82 -18.47 -17.70
N TYR A 25 -0.90 -17.98 -16.87
CA TYR A 25 -1.19 -16.86 -15.98
C TYR A 25 -1.30 -15.53 -16.75
N ASP A 26 -2.33 -14.74 -16.43
CA ASP A 26 -2.55 -13.44 -17.04
C ASP A 26 -1.71 -12.34 -16.35
N TYR A 27 -0.46 -12.23 -16.78
CA TYR A 27 0.47 -11.22 -16.29
C TYR A 27 0.05 -9.79 -16.68
N SER A 28 -0.50 -9.62 -17.89
CA SER A 28 -0.89 -8.29 -18.38
C SER A 28 -2.11 -7.78 -17.62
N GLY A 29 -3.14 -8.61 -17.44
CA GLY A 29 -4.32 -8.26 -16.67
C GLY A 29 -4.00 -7.92 -15.20
N GLN A 30 -3.03 -8.59 -14.57
CA GLN A 30 -2.59 -8.20 -13.22
C GLN A 30 -1.93 -6.81 -13.19
N VAL A 31 -1.13 -6.47 -14.20
CA VAL A 31 -0.49 -5.15 -14.29
C VAL A 31 -1.53 -4.06 -14.62
N GLU A 32 -2.51 -4.35 -15.46
CA GLU A 32 -3.63 -3.45 -15.76
C GLU A 32 -4.52 -3.22 -14.55
N TRP A 33 -4.76 -4.28 -13.75
CA TRP A 33 -5.38 -4.19 -12.43
C TRP A 33 -4.63 -3.19 -11.53
N HIS A 34 -3.30 -3.30 -11.44
CA HIS A 34 -2.49 -2.36 -10.66
C HIS A 34 -2.60 -0.92 -11.17
N GLY A 35 -2.61 -0.72 -12.49
CA GLY A 35 -2.80 0.60 -13.10
C GLY A 35 -4.17 1.21 -12.79
N THR A 36 -5.19 0.37 -12.63
CA THR A 36 -6.59 0.80 -12.41
C THR A 36 -6.94 1.00 -10.94
N VAL A 37 -6.25 0.33 -10.01
CA VAL A 37 -6.65 0.24 -8.60
C VAL A 37 -6.87 1.60 -7.91
N SER A 38 -6.10 2.63 -8.28
CA SER A 38 -6.28 3.99 -7.74
C SER A 38 -7.59 4.63 -8.17
N ARG A 39 -8.02 4.40 -9.42
CA ARG A 39 -9.29 4.89 -9.96
C ARG A 39 -10.45 4.11 -9.36
N LEU A 40 -10.29 2.78 -9.24
CA LEU A 40 -11.28 1.92 -8.60
C LEU A 40 -11.49 2.31 -7.13
N TRP A 41 -10.41 2.61 -6.40
CA TRP A 41 -10.51 3.14 -5.04
C TRP A 41 -11.24 4.49 -4.98
N ALA A 42 -10.95 5.42 -5.90
CA ALA A 42 -11.66 6.70 -5.95
C ALA A 42 -13.17 6.50 -6.18
N SER A 43 -13.53 5.65 -7.14
CA SER A 43 -14.92 5.25 -7.41
C SER A 43 -15.59 4.61 -6.19
N SER A 44 -14.85 3.81 -5.42
CA SER A 44 -15.30 3.19 -4.16
C SER A 44 -15.59 4.24 -3.09
N VAL A 45 -14.71 5.23 -2.96
CA VAL A 45 -14.88 6.36 -2.05
C VAL A 45 -16.14 7.15 -2.43
N ASP A 46 -16.38 7.39 -3.70
CA ASP A 46 -17.58 8.10 -4.15
C ASP A 46 -18.86 7.30 -3.87
N ALA A 47 -18.84 5.98 -4.09
CA ALA A 47 -19.95 5.09 -3.76
C ALA A 47 -20.26 5.08 -2.26
N MET A 48 -19.23 5.00 -1.42
CA MET A 48 -19.37 5.07 0.03
C MET A 48 -19.84 6.46 0.50
N ARG A 49 -19.39 7.55 -0.12
CA ARG A 49 -19.83 8.92 0.23
C ARG A 49 -21.29 9.20 -0.10
N ARG A 50 -21.86 8.49 -1.09
CA ARG A 50 -23.31 8.53 -1.32
C ARG A 50 -24.11 7.94 -0.15
N ARG A 51 -23.49 7.12 0.70
CA ARG A 51 -24.10 6.56 1.92
C ARG A 51 -23.76 7.39 3.16
N ALA A 52 -22.55 7.93 3.23
CA ALA A 52 -22.10 8.80 4.33
C ALA A 52 -21.19 9.91 3.77
N SER A 53 -21.75 11.09 3.50
CA SER A 53 -21.05 12.18 2.78
C SER A 53 -19.82 12.73 3.51
N SER A 54 -19.85 12.70 4.84
CA SER A 54 -18.80 13.15 5.75
C SER A 54 -17.81 12.04 6.15
N MET A 55 -17.87 10.87 5.51
CA MET A 55 -16.92 9.80 5.81
C MET A 55 -15.47 10.18 5.46
N GLU A 56 -14.56 9.77 6.33
CA GLU A 56 -13.11 9.97 6.21
C GLU A 56 -12.42 8.62 6.05
N TYR A 57 -11.32 8.57 5.30
CA TYR A 57 -10.60 7.31 5.10
C TYR A 57 -9.09 7.45 5.22
N PHE A 58 -8.47 6.33 5.54
CA PHE A 58 -7.05 6.06 5.38
C PHE A 58 -6.87 4.70 4.71
N VAL A 59 -6.09 4.66 3.65
CA VAL A 59 -5.85 3.43 2.89
C VAL A 59 -4.36 3.20 2.66
N VAL A 60 -3.96 1.96 2.84
CA VAL A 60 -2.63 1.43 2.60
C VAL A 60 -2.72 0.44 1.45
N ARG A 61 -1.72 0.43 0.59
CA ARG A 61 -1.58 -0.49 -0.54
C ARG A 61 -0.38 -1.38 -0.31
N GLU A 62 -0.65 -2.67 -0.26
CA GLU A 62 0.31 -3.73 -0.02
C GLU A 62 0.42 -4.59 -1.28
N VAL A 63 1.63 -5.01 -1.64
CA VAL A 63 1.83 -6.05 -2.64
C VAL A 63 1.87 -7.38 -1.92
N GLN A 64 0.87 -8.24 -2.16
CA GLN A 64 0.81 -9.54 -1.49
C GLN A 64 1.87 -10.50 -2.02
N ALA A 65 2.04 -11.66 -1.35
CA ALA A 65 2.90 -12.75 -1.85
C ALA A 65 2.61 -13.12 -3.31
N ARG A 66 1.35 -13.08 -3.78
CA ARG A 66 0.99 -13.28 -5.20
C ARG A 66 1.26 -12.09 -6.13
N MET A 67 1.99 -11.11 -5.65
CA MET A 67 2.36 -9.86 -6.34
C MET A 67 1.18 -8.94 -6.70
N ALA A 68 -0.05 -9.30 -6.32
CA ALA A 68 -1.23 -8.48 -6.57
C ALA A 68 -1.35 -7.36 -5.54
N LEU A 69 -1.65 -6.14 -5.98
CA LEU A 69 -1.96 -5.04 -5.07
C LEU A 69 -3.25 -5.33 -4.28
N HIS A 70 -3.17 -5.11 -2.98
CA HIS A 70 -4.26 -5.22 -2.02
C HIS A 70 -4.38 -3.91 -1.24
N LEU A 71 -5.62 -3.48 -0.99
CA LEU A 71 -5.93 -2.26 -0.24
C LEU A 71 -6.43 -2.62 1.15
N HIS A 72 -5.78 -2.04 2.16
CA HIS A 72 -6.22 -2.02 3.54
C HIS A 72 -6.79 -0.65 3.85
N ALA A 73 -8.08 -0.55 4.12
CA ALA A 73 -8.74 0.72 4.38
C ALA A 73 -9.36 0.76 5.77
N VAL A 74 -9.19 1.89 6.45
CA VAL A 74 -10.01 2.26 7.59
C VAL A 74 -10.91 3.40 7.15
N VAL A 75 -12.21 3.21 7.32
CA VAL A 75 -13.23 4.21 7.03
C VAL A 75 -13.85 4.63 8.35
N ARG A 76 -13.83 5.93 8.61
CA ARG A 76 -14.47 6.56 9.77
C ARG A 76 -15.73 7.25 9.29
N VAL A 77 -16.83 6.97 9.95
CA VAL A 77 -18.13 7.63 9.74
C VAL A 77 -18.49 8.40 11.01
N PRO A 78 -19.25 9.50 10.93
CA PRO A 78 -19.77 10.16 12.12
C PRO A 78 -20.63 9.21 12.95
N GLU A 79 -20.62 9.42 14.26
CA GLU A 79 -21.56 8.78 15.17
C GLU A 79 -23.02 9.07 14.73
N GLY A 80 -23.90 8.08 14.88
CA GLY A 80 -25.30 8.18 14.43
C GLY A 80 -25.52 8.08 12.92
N SER A 81 -24.47 7.91 12.11
CA SER A 81 -24.64 7.64 10.68
C SER A 81 -25.43 6.33 10.49
N PRO A 82 -26.44 6.28 9.60
CA PRO A 82 -27.26 5.08 9.37
C PRO A 82 -26.52 4.06 8.47
N VAL A 83 -25.23 3.84 8.72
CA VAL A 83 -24.36 2.95 7.94
C VAL A 83 -23.54 2.07 8.87
N ASN A 84 -23.22 0.87 8.41
CA ASN A 84 -22.33 -0.06 9.11
C ASN A 84 -21.26 -0.60 8.15
N ALA A 85 -20.35 -1.42 8.65
CA ALA A 85 -19.25 -1.98 7.85
C ALA A 85 -19.76 -2.74 6.60
N SER A 86 -20.84 -3.52 6.74
CA SER A 86 -21.42 -4.29 5.62
C SER A 86 -21.96 -3.38 4.52
N LEU A 87 -22.71 -2.34 4.89
CA LEU A 87 -23.29 -1.39 3.94
C LEU A 87 -22.21 -0.61 3.19
N MET A 88 -21.18 -0.16 3.91
CA MET A 88 -20.06 0.58 3.33
C MET A 88 -19.21 -0.33 2.43
N GLY A 89 -18.95 -1.57 2.85
CA GLY A 89 -18.26 -2.57 2.06
C GLY A 89 -19.02 -2.93 0.79
N ALA A 90 -20.34 -3.09 0.86
CA ALA A 90 -21.19 -3.31 -0.31
C ALA A 90 -21.15 -2.13 -1.28
N ALA A 91 -21.20 -0.89 -0.77
CA ALA A 91 -21.06 0.30 -1.60
C ALA A 91 -19.69 0.34 -2.30
N ALA A 92 -18.59 0.06 -1.58
CA ALA A 92 -17.26 -0.01 -2.17
C ALA A 92 -17.18 -1.10 -3.26
N ARG A 93 -17.72 -2.29 -3.02
CA ARG A 93 -17.71 -3.41 -4.00
C ARG A 93 -18.54 -3.13 -5.25
N SER A 94 -19.58 -2.30 -5.16
CA SER A 94 -20.38 -1.89 -6.33
C SER A 94 -19.62 -0.95 -7.27
N ALA A 95 -18.48 -0.40 -6.84
CA ALA A 95 -17.71 0.52 -7.64
C ALA A 95 -16.99 -0.17 -8.80
N THR A 96 -16.93 0.54 -9.92
CA THR A 96 -16.18 0.14 -11.11
C THR A 96 -15.27 1.29 -11.56
N ALA A 97 -14.24 0.97 -12.33
CA ALA A 97 -13.39 1.96 -12.96
C ALA A 97 -12.80 1.43 -14.27
N ALA A 98 -12.78 2.27 -15.30
CA ALA A 98 -12.12 1.95 -16.56
C ALA A 98 -10.60 2.14 -16.44
N HIS A 99 -9.83 1.19 -17.00
CA HIS A 99 -8.40 1.34 -17.23
C HIS A 99 -8.16 2.49 -18.22
N PRO A 100 -7.25 3.44 -17.93
CA PRO A 100 -7.15 4.70 -18.67
C PRO A 100 -6.67 4.57 -20.12
N VAL A 101 -6.15 3.40 -20.54
CA VAL A 101 -5.66 3.18 -21.91
C VAL A 101 -6.55 2.21 -22.68
N THR A 102 -6.87 1.06 -22.08
CA THR A 102 -7.63 0.00 -22.75
C THR A 102 -9.14 0.26 -22.69
N GLY A 103 -9.60 1.11 -21.77
CA GLY A 103 -11.03 1.34 -21.53
C GLY A 103 -11.74 0.20 -20.81
N GLU A 104 -11.04 -0.92 -20.57
CA GLU A 104 -11.60 -2.08 -19.89
C GLU A 104 -12.11 -1.73 -18.49
N VAL A 105 -13.32 -2.19 -18.17
CA VAL A 105 -13.97 -1.90 -16.90
C VAL A 105 -13.52 -2.92 -15.85
N MET A 106 -12.89 -2.40 -14.81
CA MET A 106 -12.45 -3.19 -13.65
C MET A 106 -13.43 -3.02 -12.49
N ALA A 107 -13.59 -4.08 -11.70
CA ALA A 107 -14.41 -4.13 -10.50
C ALA A 107 -13.68 -4.88 -9.38
N TRP A 108 -14.12 -4.71 -8.14
CA TRP A 108 -13.63 -5.54 -7.04
C TRP A 108 -14.11 -6.99 -7.22
N GLY A 109 -13.21 -7.96 -7.03
CA GLY A 109 -13.58 -9.36 -6.99
C GLY A 109 -14.57 -9.67 -5.85
N GLN A 110 -15.41 -10.68 -6.04
CA GLN A 110 -16.42 -11.05 -5.04
C GLN A 110 -15.85 -11.82 -3.84
N LYS A 111 -14.63 -12.37 -3.96
CA LYS A 111 -13.96 -13.14 -2.92
C LYS A 111 -12.78 -12.33 -2.35
N GLY A 112 -12.57 -12.41 -1.03
CA GLY A 112 -11.40 -11.83 -0.37
C GLY A 112 -11.57 -10.39 0.14
N VAL A 113 -12.79 -9.84 0.09
CA VAL A 113 -13.12 -8.58 0.77
C VAL A 113 -13.61 -8.89 2.17
N GLN A 114 -12.98 -8.29 3.18
CA GLN A 114 -13.37 -8.43 4.59
C GLN A 114 -13.78 -7.08 5.15
N ASP A 115 -15.07 -6.91 5.40
CA ASP A 115 -15.59 -5.74 6.08
C ASP A 115 -15.70 -6.08 7.56
N ARG A 116 -15.09 -5.26 8.42
CA ARG A 116 -15.16 -5.44 9.88
C ARG A 116 -15.47 -4.12 10.54
N GLU A 117 -16.41 -4.17 11.46
CA GLU A 117 -16.76 -3.00 12.27
C GLU A 117 -15.81 -2.90 13.47
N ILE A 118 -15.33 -1.68 13.72
CA ILE A 118 -14.53 -1.36 14.90
C ILE A 118 -15.37 -0.40 15.73
N LEU A 119 -16.09 -0.95 16.70
CA LEU A 119 -16.95 -0.19 17.60
C LEU A 119 -16.21 0.18 18.89
N PRO A 120 -16.50 1.36 19.47
CA PRO A 120 -16.06 1.68 20.81
C PRO A 120 -16.81 0.85 21.86
N ARG A 121 -16.29 0.85 23.09
CA ARG A 121 -16.96 0.18 24.20
C ARG A 121 -17.98 1.16 24.80
N HIS A 122 -19.25 0.81 24.74
CA HIS A 122 -20.30 1.59 25.40
C HIS A 122 -20.42 1.17 26.88
N SER A 123 -20.56 2.16 27.76
CA SER A 123 -21.00 1.92 29.14
C SER A 123 -22.48 1.52 29.14
N ARG A 124 -22.90 0.77 30.16
CA ARG A 124 -24.33 0.53 30.43
C ARG A 124 -24.98 1.69 31.17
N GLU A 125 -24.19 2.60 31.72
CA GLU A 125 -24.66 3.80 32.40
C GLU A 125 -25.00 4.90 31.39
N GLU A 126 -26.19 5.45 31.53
CA GLU A 126 -26.69 6.53 30.67
C GLU A 126 -25.90 7.82 30.90
N GLY A 127 -25.55 8.53 29.83
CA GLY A 127 -24.77 9.77 29.88
C GLY A 127 -23.25 9.60 29.95
N VAL A 128 -22.72 8.37 30.03
CA VAL A 128 -21.27 8.12 29.97
C VAL A 128 -20.82 8.01 28.50
N PRO A 129 -19.89 8.86 28.03
CA PRO A 129 -19.38 8.78 26.67
C PRO A 129 -18.72 7.42 26.37
N PRO A 130 -18.80 6.92 25.12
CA PRO A 130 -18.17 5.66 24.75
C PRO A 130 -16.64 5.71 24.90
N ASP A 131 -16.06 4.64 25.45
CA ASP A 131 -14.61 4.50 25.56
C ASP A 131 -14.02 4.15 24.19
N MET A 132 -13.36 5.15 23.60
CA MET A 132 -12.69 5.06 22.30
C MET A 132 -11.32 4.40 22.36
N SER A 133 -10.73 4.18 23.55
CA SER A 133 -9.33 3.72 23.70
C SER A 133 -9.09 2.37 23.03
N THR A 134 -10.02 1.43 23.22
CA THR A 134 -9.94 0.08 22.61
C THR A 134 -10.09 0.15 21.09
N ALA A 135 -11.02 0.96 20.59
CA ALA A 135 -11.22 1.16 19.15
C ALA A 135 -9.98 1.82 18.51
N ALA A 136 -9.43 2.85 19.15
CA ALA A 136 -8.21 3.53 18.72
C ALA A 136 -7.01 2.57 18.68
N ALA A 137 -6.81 1.76 19.72
CA ALA A 137 -5.74 0.75 19.77
C ALA A 137 -5.87 -0.28 18.63
N ARG A 138 -7.10 -0.74 18.32
CA ARG A 138 -7.36 -1.64 17.19
C ARG A 138 -7.06 -1.00 15.84
N VAL A 139 -7.46 0.26 15.64
CA VAL A 139 -7.15 1.03 14.42
C VAL A 139 -5.65 1.20 14.26
N ILE A 140 -4.93 1.60 15.33
CA ILE A 140 -3.47 1.74 15.32
C ILE A 140 -2.82 0.41 14.98
N GLY A 141 -3.20 -0.68 15.66
CA GLY A 141 -2.66 -2.02 15.39
C GLY A 141 -2.89 -2.46 13.94
N TYR A 142 -4.09 -2.24 13.40
CA TYR A 142 -4.42 -2.56 12.02
C TYR A 142 -3.59 -1.74 11.01
N VAL A 143 -3.51 -0.42 11.21
CA VAL A 143 -2.72 0.47 10.35
C VAL A 143 -1.24 0.12 10.40
N SER A 144 -0.68 -0.11 11.60
CA SER A 144 0.72 -0.53 11.77
C SER A 144 1.01 -1.84 11.06
N LYS A 145 0.09 -2.82 11.15
CA LYS A 145 0.21 -4.10 10.44
C LYS A 145 0.24 -3.91 8.92
N ALA A 146 -0.73 -3.16 8.38
CA ALA A 146 -0.81 -2.90 6.94
C ALA A 146 0.41 -2.12 6.42
N LEU A 147 0.89 -1.14 7.18
CA LEU A 147 2.11 -0.40 6.86
C LEU A 147 3.34 -1.30 6.86
N ASN A 148 3.50 -2.15 7.88
CA ASN A 148 4.62 -3.07 7.96
C ASN A 148 4.65 -4.01 6.75
N TYR A 149 3.50 -4.54 6.32
CA TYR A 149 3.47 -5.37 5.12
C TYR A 149 3.78 -4.60 3.84
N SER A 150 3.34 -3.35 3.75
CA SER A 150 3.62 -2.53 2.56
C SER A 150 5.06 -2.04 2.46
N LEU A 151 5.81 -2.08 3.58
CA LEU A 151 7.23 -1.73 3.66
C LEU A 151 8.13 -2.96 3.49
N LYS A 152 7.59 -4.18 3.64
CA LYS A 152 8.25 -5.40 3.17
C LYS A 152 8.19 -5.36 1.65
N ASP A 153 9.20 -4.71 1.08
CA ASP A 153 9.22 -4.36 -0.33
C ASP A 153 9.20 -5.61 -1.22
N ILE A 154 8.90 -5.36 -2.49
CA ILE A 154 8.70 -6.30 -3.61
C ILE A 154 10.03 -6.96 -4.05
N THR A 155 10.88 -7.27 -3.09
CA THR A 155 12.11 -8.04 -3.28
C THR A 155 11.74 -9.51 -3.18
N PRO A 156 11.97 -10.32 -4.23
CA PRO A 156 11.78 -11.76 -4.14
C PRO A 156 12.51 -12.31 -2.90
N GLY A 157 11.79 -13.02 -2.01
CA GLY A 157 12.41 -13.80 -0.94
C GLY A 157 12.43 -13.20 0.47
N GLN A 158 11.94 -11.98 0.74
CA GLN A 158 12.05 -11.41 2.11
C GLN A 158 10.97 -11.84 3.13
N ASP A 159 10.02 -12.70 2.76
CA ASP A 159 9.05 -13.22 3.73
C ASP A 159 9.65 -14.28 4.67
N ALA A 160 10.81 -14.86 4.30
CA ALA A 160 11.67 -15.61 5.19
C ALA A 160 13.10 -15.09 5.01
N ALA A 161 13.65 -14.47 6.04
CA ALA A 161 14.96 -13.80 6.01
C ALA A 161 16.13 -14.70 5.57
N ASP A 162 15.91 -16.01 5.40
CA ASP A 162 16.91 -17.03 5.09
C ASP A 162 16.57 -17.92 3.88
N SER A 163 15.50 -17.65 3.12
CA SER A 163 15.15 -18.48 1.94
C SER A 163 15.54 -17.79 0.63
N ASN A 164 16.44 -18.41 -0.14
CA ASN A 164 16.63 -18.01 -1.54
C ASN A 164 15.29 -18.18 -2.29
N PRO A 165 14.83 -17.18 -3.07
CA PRO A 165 13.61 -17.31 -3.84
C PRO A 165 13.72 -18.50 -4.80
N SER A 166 12.68 -19.34 -4.87
CA SER A 166 12.64 -20.49 -5.77
C SER A 166 12.78 -20.06 -7.24
N PRO A 167 13.32 -20.92 -8.13
CA PRO A 167 13.39 -20.62 -9.57
C PRO A 167 12.03 -20.22 -10.16
N ASP A 168 10.97 -20.90 -9.74
CA ASP A 168 9.59 -20.60 -10.15
C ASP A 168 9.14 -19.21 -9.70
N ARG A 169 9.51 -18.79 -8.48
CA ARG A 169 9.22 -17.46 -7.98
C ARG A 169 9.95 -16.39 -8.78
N PHE A 170 11.22 -16.64 -9.11
CA PHE A 170 12.01 -15.73 -9.93
C PHE A 170 11.40 -15.57 -11.31
N GLU A 171 11.01 -16.67 -11.96
CA GLU A 171 10.39 -16.67 -13.27
C GLU A 171 9.04 -15.93 -13.27
N PHE A 172 8.20 -16.17 -12.26
CA PHE A 172 6.94 -15.45 -12.09
C PHE A 172 7.14 -13.94 -12.01
N VAL A 173 8.07 -13.48 -11.16
CA VAL A 173 8.36 -12.04 -11.01
C VAL A 173 8.98 -11.46 -12.28
N ARG A 174 9.85 -12.22 -12.98
CA ARG A 174 10.45 -11.81 -14.25
C ARG A 174 9.38 -11.58 -15.32
N ARG A 175 8.45 -12.53 -15.50
CA ARG A 175 7.33 -12.41 -16.45
C ARG A 175 6.41 -11.24 -16.11
N LEU A 176 6.12 -11.02 -14.83
CA LEU A 176 5.30 -9.87 -14.40
C LEU A 176 5.99 -8.52 -14.67
N ARG A 177 7.31 -8.43 -14.42
CA ARG A 177 8.10 -7.23 -14.76
C ARG A 177 8.17 -7.01 -16.26
N HIS A 178 8.31 -8.07 -17.04
CA HIS A 178 8.29 -8.01 -18.50
C HIS A 178 6.95 -7.45 -19.01
N ALA A 179 5.82 -7.96 -18.51
CA ALA A 179 4.50 -7.44 -18.86
C ALA A 179 4.37 -5.94 -18.52
N ALA A 180 4.80 -5.51 -17.34
CA ALA A 180 4.76 -4.11 -16.93
C ALA A 180 5.66 -3.18 -17.75
N ARG A 181 6.81 -3.68 -18.20
CA ARG A 181 7.79 -2.87 -18.94
C ARG A 181 7.47 -2.77 -20.43
N PHE A 182 6.98 -3.85 -21.04
CA PHE A 182 6.92 -3.97 -22.48
C PHE A 182 5.51 -4.14 -23.05
N GLN A 183 4.57 -4.71 -22.30
CA GLN A 183 3.24 -5.06 -22.80
C GLN A 183 2.17 -4.03 -22.42
N VAL A 184 2.09 -3.67 -21.13
CA VAL A 184 1.01 -2.81 -20.63
C VAL A 184 1.36 -1.32 -20.73
N ARG A 185 0.49 -0.57 -21.40
CA ARG A 185 0.63 0.88 -21.57
C ARG A 185 -0.01 1.64 -20.40
N CYS A 186 0.65 2.70 -19.95
CA CYS A 186 0.03 3.71 -19.09
C CYS A 186 -0.49 4.89 -19.92
N LYS A 187 -1.28 5.77 -19.30
CA LYS A 187 -1.90 6.93 -19.96
C LYS A 187 -0.90 7.91 -20.60
N ASP A 188 0.36 7.90 -20.15
CA ASP A 188 1.41 8.81 -20.59
C ASP A 188 2.42 8.10 -21.54
N CYS A 189 2.14 6.87 -21.99
CA CYS A 189 3.05 6.17 -22.90
C CYS A 189 3.13 6.88 -24.27
N PRO A 190 4.33 7.02 -24.84
CA PRO A 190 4.49 7.52 -26.20
C PRO A 190 3.85 6.56 -27.21
N PRO A 191 3.57 7.02 -28.45
CA PRO A 191 3.08 6.16 -29.53
C PRO A 191 3.98 4.95 -29.80
N SER A 192 5.29 5.07 -29.57
CA SER A 192 6.26 3.98 -29.74
C SER A 192 6.10 2.82 -28.74
N GLY A 193 5.34 3.01 -27.65
CA GLY A 193 4.92 1.93 -26.76
C GLY A 193 5.31 2.10 -25.29
N ALA A 194 5.12 1.03 -24.51
CA ALA A 194 5.43 1.01 -23.07
C ALA A 194 6.94 1.00 -22.79
N ALA A 195 7.73 0.38 -23.66
CA ALA A 195 9.18 0.24 -23.52
C ALA A 195 9.90 1.59 -23.38
N ASP A 196 9.46 2.59 -24.15
CA ASP A 196 10.07 3.92 -24.18
C ASP A 196 9.52 4.87 -23.11
N CYS A 197 8.56 4.41 -22.30
CA CYS A 197 7.98 5.24 -21.26
C CYS A 197 8.85 5.25 -20.00
N SER A 198 9.20 6.44 -19.50
CA SER A 198 10.05 6.62 -18.31
C SER A 198 9.26 6.65 -16.98
N LYS A 199 7.92 6.57 -17.05
CA LYS A 199 7.04 6.69 -15.89
C LYS A 199 7.27 5.57 -14.89
N ARG A 200 7.11 5.91 -13.61
CA ARG A 200 7.31 4.98 -12.48
C ARG A 200 6.44 3.73 -12.60
N ALA A 201 5.23 3.83 -13.15
CA ALA A 201 4.31 2.72 -13.30
C ALA A 201 4.98 1.48 -13.94
N HIS A 202 5.79 1.66 -14.98
CA HIS A 202 6.49 0.55 -15.66
C HIS A 202 7.57 -0.12 -14.81
N ARG A 203 8.15 0.59 -13.83
CA ARG A 203 9.10 0.03 -12.86
C ARG A 203 8.44 -0.50 -11.58
N SER A 204 7.17 -0.18 -11.38
CA SER A 204 6.39 -0.51 -10.18
C SER A 204 5.19 -1.39 -10.54
N LEU A 205 5.37 -2.31 -11.49
CA LEU A 205 4.38 -3.33 -11.89
C LEU A 205 3.01 -2.75 -12.29
N GLY A 206 2.98 -1.59 -12.95
CA GLY A 206 1.76 -0.87 -13.34
C GLY A 206 1.27 0.15 -12.31
N TYR A 207 1.71 0.08 -11.05
CA TYR A 207 1.27 1.00 -10.00
C TYR A 207 2.14 2.26 -9.90
N GLY A 208 1.58 3.42 -10.24
CA GLY A 208 2.28 4.72 -10.15
C GLY A 208 1.98 5.56 -8.91
N GLY A 209 1.13 5.09 -7.99
CA GLY A 209 0.61 5.89 -6.89
C GLY A 209 1.42 5.80 -5.59
N HIS A 210 0.87 6.39 -4.52
CA HIS A 210 1.45 6.32 -3.18
C HIS A 210 1.01 5.06 -2.43
N THR A 211 1.90 4.46 -1.65
CA THR A 211 1.59 3.34 -0.74
C THR A 211 0.46 3.71 0.21
N VAL A 212 0.47 4.94 0.74
CA VAL A 212 -0.54 5.43 1.68
C VAL A 212 -1.25 6.64 1.09
N THR A 213 -2.58 6.62 1.16
CA THR A 213 -3.41 7.79 0.86
C THR A 213 -4.49 7.94 1.92
N MET A 214 -4.86 9.18 2.23
CA MET A 214 -5.89 9.48 3.22
C MET A 214 -6.71 10.67 2.77
N SER A 215 -7.90 10.82 3.34
CA SER A 215 -8.74 11.99 3.09
C SER A 215 -8.05 13.26 3.58
N ARG A 216 -8.06 14.28 2.72
CA ARG A 216 -7.48 15.59 2.99
C ARG A 216 -8.53 16.52 3.60
N PRO A 217 -8.13 17.44 4.49
CA PRO A 217 -9.04 18.48 4.98
C PRO A 217 -9.57 19.33 3.82
N THR A 218 -10.83 19.73 3.92
CA THR A 218 -11.51 20.66 3.00
C THR A 218 -12.39 21.60 3.82
N LYS A 219 -13.00 22.62 3.19
CA LYS A 219 -13.92 23.53 3.91
C LYS A 219 -15.07 22.81 4.62
N GLN A 220 -15.55 21.70 4.06
CA GLN A 220 -16.69 20.95 4.59
C GLN A 220 -16.28 19.72 5.40
N ARG A 221 -14.99 19.39 5.50
CA ARG A 221 -14.54 18.11 6.07
C ARG A 221 -13.21 18.22 6.79
N PRO A 222 -13.07 17.61 7.99
CA PRO A 222 -11.85 17.69 8.77
C PRO A 222 -10.69 16.93 8.15
N GLY A 223 -10.93 15.96 7.27
CA GLY A 223 -9.90 15.05 6.78
C GLY A 223 -9.63 13.91 7.76
N TRP A 224 -8.71 13.02 7.40
CA TRP A 224 -8.38 11.86 8.23
C TRP A 224 -7.72 12.24 9.57
N SER A 225 -6.76 13.16 9.52
CA SER A 225 -5.97 13.60 10.68
C SER A 225 -6.74 14.64 11.50
N PHE A 226 -7.19 14.26 12.70
CA PHE A 226 -7.90 15.16 13.63
C PHE A 226 -7.06 16.36 14.07
N ALA A 227 -5.75 16.19 14.19
CA ALA A 227 -4.84 17.23 14.67
C ALA A 227 -4.25 18.08 13.53
N HIS A 228 -4.74 17.92 12.29
CA HIS A 228 -4.15 18.52 11.09
C HIS A 228 -2.63 18.28 10.95
N LEU A 229 -2.14 17.21 11.59
CA LEU A 229 -0.75 16.79 11.54
C LEU A 229 -0.48 16.23 10.15
N THR A 230 0.06 17.09 9.29
CA THR A 230 0.58 16.70 7.99
C THR A 230 1.95 16.04 8.18
N ARG A 231 2.43 15.26 7.20
CA ARG A 231 3.81 14.74 7.24
C ARG A 231 4.85 15.85 7.39
N LYS A 232 4.58 17.02 6.82
CA LYS A 232 5.43 18.22 6.97
C LYS A 232 5.41 18.68 8.43
N ARG A 233 4.24 18.87 9.02
CA ARG A 233 4.09 19.29 10.41
C ARG A 233 4.68 18.29 11.41
N ILE A 234 4.46 16.99 11.22
CA ILE A 234 5.09 15.94 12.04
C ILE A 234 6.62 16.00 11.92
N ARG A 235 7.15 16.23 10.72
CA ARG A 235 8.59 16.38 10.52
C ARG A 235 9.11 17.63 11.23
N GLU A 236 8.42 18.75 11.10
CA GLU A 236 8.77 20.02 11.77
C GLU A 236 8.73 19.87 13.29
N GLU A 237 7.68 19.27 13.84
CA GLU A 237 7.56 19.02 15.29
C GLU A 237 8.65 18.05 15.79
N ARG A 238 8.99 17.00 15.02
CA ARG A 238 10.12 16.12 15.34
C ARG A 238 11.47 16.82 15.26
N MET A 239 11.66 17.70 14.27
CA MET A 239 12.88 18.49 14.13
C MET A 239 13.00 19.53 15.26
N ALA A 240 11.90 20.17 15.63
CA ALA A 240 11.85 21.12 16.74
C ALA A 240 12.12 20.43 18.08
N TRP A 241 11.49 19.26 18.31
CA TRP A 241 11.76 18.43 19.48
C TRP A 241 13.21 17.95 19.50
N ALA A 242 13.75 17.50 18.36
CA ALA A 242 15.14 17.09 18.26
C ALA A 242 16.09 18.27 18.53
N ALA A 243 15.79 19.48 18.05
CA ALA A 243 16.59 20.67 18.31
C ALA A 243 16.48 21.19 19.75
N SER A 244 15.33 20.99 20.42
CA SER A 244 15.15 21.34 21.83
C SER A 244 15.75 20.32 22.79
N ASN A 245 15.88 19.07 22.34
CA ASN A 245 16.36 17.95 23.14
C ASN A 245 17.76 17.47 22.73
N SER A 246 18.34 18.00 21.65
CA SER A 246 19.76 17.89 21.39
C SER A 246 20.47 18.67 22.49
N THR A 247 21.06 17.93 23.42
CA THR A 247 21.92 18.49 24.44
C THR A 247 22.98 19.33 23.75
N ARG A 248 23.06 20.62 24.11
CA ARG A 248 24.29 21.37 23.94
C ARG A 248 25.32 20.66 24.81
N ASP A 249 26.05 19.72 24.21
CA ASP A 249 27.30 19.25 24.80
C ASP A 249 28.25 20.44 24.75
N ASP A 250 28.27 21.22 25.84
CA ASP A 250 29.22 22.30 26.10
C ASP A 250 30.66 21.76 26.33
N ALA A 251 30.99 20.63 25.72
CA ALA A 251 32.28 19.96 25.79
C ALA A 251 32.70 19.41 24.41
N GLY A 252 32.65 20.22 23.36
CA GLY A 252 33.52 20.09 22.17
C GLY A 252 33.59 18.72 21.47
N GLY A 253 32.59 17.87 21.61
CA GLY A 253 32.55 16.53 21.04
C GLY A 253 31.18 16.27 20.44
N ILE A 254 31.15 15.78 19.20
CA ILE A 254 29.89 15.38 18.55
C ILE A 254 29.33 14.20 19.35
N GLY A 255 28.15 14.38 19.94
CA GLY A 255 27.52 13.36 20.77
C GLY A 255 27.33 12.05 19.99
N HIS A 256 27.47 10.92 20.69
CA HIS A 256 27.40 9.57 20.09
C HIS A 256 26.13 9.37 19.23
N ASP A 257 25.01 9.96 19.64
CA ASP A 257 23.74 9.88 18.93
C ASP A 257 23.70 10.74 17.66
N GLU A 258 24.38 11.89 17.64
CA GLU A 258 24.55 12.70 16.42
C GLU A 258 25.46 12.01 15.40
N VAL A 259 26.55 11.39 15.88
CA VAL A 259 27.43 10.56 15.05
C VAL A 259 26.65 9.37 14.48
N TRP A 260 25.82 8.72 15.29
CA TRP A 260 24.99 7.61 14.86
C TRP A 260 23.95 8.04 13.81
N TRP A 261 23.23 9.14 14.03
CA TRP A 261 22.25 9.66 13.06
C TRP A 261 22.90 10.14 11.76
N ALA A 262 24.07 10.79 11.83
CA ALA A 262 24.82 11.21 10.66
C ALA A 262 25.29 10.00 9.84
N ASN A 263 25.82 8.97 10.50
CA ASN A 263 26.25 7.73 9.88
C ASN A 263 25.07 6.95 9.28
N TYR A 264 23.95 6.86 9.99
CA TYR A 264 22.73 6.23 9.49
C TYR A 264 22.16 6.96 8.26
N ALA A 265 22.13 8.30 8.29
CA ALA A 265 21.69 9.12 7.17
C ALA A 265 22.66 9.07 5.98
N ALA A 266 23.96 8.91 6.23
CA ALA A 266 24.97 8.70 5.19
C ALA A 266 24.83 7.31 4.55
N ASP A 267 24.61 6.26 5.36
CA ASP A 267 24.40 4.90 4.87
C ASP A 267 23.11 4.79 4.04
N LEU A 268 22.01 5.40 4.48
CA LEU A 268 20.78 5.50 3.69
C LEU A 268 20.97 6.21 2.34
N ARG A 269 21.78 7.28 2.31
CA ARG A 269 22.12 7.98 1.06
C ARG A 269 22.99 7.11 0.16
N ALA A 270 23.96 6.40 0.72
CA ALA A 270 24.83 5.47 -0.01
C ALA A 270 24.06 4.27 -0.57
N ARG A 271 23.08 3.73 0.17
CA ARG A 271 22.18 2.66 -0.30
C ARG A 271 21.33 3.13 -1.47
N ARG A 272 20.68 4.29 -1.36
CA ARG A 272 19.90 4.87 -2.48
C ARG A 272 20.76 5.19 -3.70
N ALA A 273 21.98 5.64 -3.49
CA ALA A 273 22.93 5.88 -4.58
C ALA A 273 23.33 4.57 -5.28
N ARG A 274 23.57 3.50 -4.52
CA ARG A 274 23.81 2.14 -5.04
C ARG A 274 22.60 1.59 -5.78
N GLU A 275 21.41 1.61 -5.19
CA GLU A 275 20.16 1.19 -5.84
C GLU A 275 19.92 1.96 -7.16
N SER A 276 20.20 3.27 -7.17
CA SER A 276 20.09 4.10 -8.37
C SER A 276 21.16 3.79 -9.43
N TRP A 277 22.35 3.38 -9.01
CA TRP A 277 23.44 2.97 -9.90
C TRP A 277 23.19 1.56 -10.46
N GLU A 278 22.82 0.59 -9.63
CA GLU A 278 22.45 -0.78 -10.02
C GLU A 278 21.24 -0.76 -10.96
N SER A 279 20.21 0.04 -10.68
CA SER A 279 19.06 0.23 -11.58
C SER A 279 19.47 0.79 -12.95
N ARG A 280 20.53 1.60 -13.02
CA ARG A 280 21.08 2.13 -14.28
C ARG A 280 21.96 1.13 -15.01
N GLN A 281 22.68 0.25 -14.29
CA GLN A 281 23.48 -0.82 -14.88
C GLN A 281 22.58 -1.94 -15.44
N HIS A 282 21.56 -2.37 -14.70
CA HIS A 282 20.59 -3.36 -15.16
C HIS A 282 19.66 -2.87 -16.29
N ALA A 283 19.59 -1.56 -16.52
CA ALA A 283 18.91 -0.96 -17.68
C ALA A 283 19.80 -0.87 -18.93
N ARG A 284 21.10 -1.18 -18.82
CA ARG A 284 22.10 -1.12 -19.91
C ARG A 284 22.73 -2.47 -20.25
N ALA A 285 22.38 -3.54 -19.54
CA ALA A 285 22.74 -4.89 -19.95
C ALA A 285 21.86 -5.31 -21.15
N PRO A 286 22.46 -5.85 -22.22
CA PRO A 286 21.78 -6.18 -23.48
C PRO A 286 20.66 -7.22 -23.31
#